data_AF-A0A293MF34-F1
#
_entry.id   AF-A0A293MF34-F1
#
_cell.length_a   1.000
_cell.length_b   1.000
_cell.length_c   1.000
_cell.angle_alpha   90.00
_cell.angle_beta   90.00
_cell.angle_gamma   90.00
#
_symmetry.space_group_name_H-M   'P 1'
#
loop_
_entity.id
_entity.type
_entity.pdbx_description
1 polymer ?
#
loop_
_entity_poly.entity_id
_entity_poly.type
_entity_poly.pdbx_seq_one_letter_code
_entity_poly.pdbx_strand_id
1 'polypeptide(L)'
;MYFELSEKDLVFIKEDNQREKNERGFLINLIDSPGHVDFSSEVTAALRVTDGALVVVDCVSGVCVQTETVLRQAIAERIKPVLFMNKMDLALLTLQLEPDDLYQTFQRTVENTNVIIATYSDETGPMGDIKVDPSKGSVGFGSGLHGWAFT
;
A
#
# COMPACT_ATOMS: atom_id res chain seq x y z
N MET A 1 -15.84 2.52 2.25
CA MET A 1 -16.67 3.68 1.88
C MET A 1 -15.95 4.28 0.68
N TYR A 2 -16.43 4.03 -0.54
CA TYR A 2 -15.82 4.60 -1.75
C TYR A 2 -16.71 5.74 -2.25
N PHE A 3 -16.10 6.77 -2.83
CA PHE A 3 -16.84 7.87 -3.44
C PHE A 3 -17.18 7.48 -4.87
N GLU A 4 -18.47 7.32 -5.13
CA GLU A 4 -18.98 7.20 -6.49
C GLU A 4 -18.79 8.53 -7.21
N LEU A 5 -18.29 8.47 -8.44
CA LEU A 5 -18.13 9.67 -9.26
C LEU A 5 -19.49 10.37 -9.44
N SER A 6 -19.54 11.66 -9.10
CA SER A 6 -20.72 12.46 -9.39
C SER A 6 -20.87 12.70 -10.89
N GLU A 7 -22.09 12.93 -11.39
CA GLU A 7 -22.33 13.19 -12.82
C GLU A 7 -21.53 14.39 -13.36
N LYS A 8 -21.16 15.33 -12.47
CA LYS A 8 -20.37 16.51 -12.80
C LYS A 8 -18.89 16.17 -13.03
N ASP A 9 -18.38 15.16 -12.36
CA ASP A 9 -16.98 14.75 -12.43
C ASP A 9 -16.72 13.75 -13.56
N LEU A 10 -17.77 13.15 -14.13
CA LEU A 10 -17.69 12.29 -15.31
C LEU A 10 -17.09 13.03 -16.52
N VAL A 11 -17.14 14.37 -16.53
CA VAL A 11 -16.55 15.23 -17.57
C VAL A 11 -15.02 15.16 -17.59
N PHE A 12 -14.38 14.76 -16.49
CA PHE A 12 -12.92 14.60 -16.43
C PHE A 12 -12.42 13.28 -17.04
N ILE A 13 -13.30 12.31 -17.31
CA ILE A 13 -12.96 11.07 -18.00
C ILE A 13 -12.90 11.37 -19.50
N LYS A 14 -11.69 11.48 -20.05
CA LYS A 14 -11.46 11.93 -21.44
C LYS A 14 -11.46 10.79 -22.47
N GLU A 15 -11.33 9.55 -22.04
CA GLU A 15 -11.22 8.39 -22.93
C GLU A 15 -12.34 7.38 -22.68
N ASP A 16 -13.00 6.94 -23.75
CA ASP A 16 -14.10 5.97 -23.71
C ASP A 16 -13.66 4.57 -23.18
N ASN A 17 -12.35 4.30 -23.17
CA ASN A 17 -11.77 3.04 -22.69
C ASN A 17 -11.59 3.00 -21.16
N GLN A 18 -11.79 4.13 -20.48
CA GLN A 18 -11.58 4.27 -19.03
C GLN A 18 -12.85 4.00 -18.22
N ARG A 19 -13.94 3.55 -18.87
CA ARG A 19 -15.21 3.30 -18.21
C ARG A 19 -15.94 2.09 -18.82
N GLU A 20 -16.33 1.14 -17.99
CA GLU A 20 -17.36 0.17 -18.37
C GLU A 20 -18.72 0.87 -18.43
N LYS A 21 -19.47 0.67 -19.54
CA LYS A 21 -20.71 1.39 -19.86
C LYS A 21 -21.80 1.36 -18.76
N ASN A 22 -21.71 0.46 -17.78
CA ASN A 22 -22.71 0.27 -16.73
C ASN A 22 -22.20 0.53 -15.30
N GLU A 23 -20.93 0.88 -15.10
CA GLU A 23 -20.38 1.11 -13.77
C GLU A 23 -20.19 2.59 -13.45
N ARG A 24 -20.37 2.94 -12.17
CA ARG A 24 -20.01 4.25 -11.62
C ARG A 24 -18.51 4.22 -11.36
N GLY A 25 -17.77 5.15 -11.96
CA GLY A 25 -16.33 5.25 -11.72
C GLY A 25 -16.01 5.57 -10.27
N PHE A 26 -14.78 5.26 -9.85
CA PHE A 26 -14.28 5.56 -8.50
C PHE A 26 -13.40 6.81 -8.56
N LEU A 27 -13.63 7.75 -7.64
CA LEU A 27 -12.73 8.88 -7.43
C LEU A 27 -11.71 8.50 -6.35
N ILE A 28 -10.44 8.41 -6.73
CA ILE A 28 -9.33 8.14 -5.81
C ILE A 28 -8.48 9.40 -5.71
N ASN A 29 -8.40 9.97 -4.51
CA ASN A 29 -7.53 11.10 -4.22
C ASN A 29 -6.20 10.59 -3.68
N LEU A 30 -5.11 10.86 -4.40
CA LEU A 30 -3.76 10.51 -3.96
C LEU A 30 -3.11 11.74 -3.34
N ILE A 31 -2.74 11.63 -2.07
CA ILE A 31 -2.05 12.66 -1.31
C ILE A 31 -0.62 12.20 -1.13
N ASP A 32 0.34 13.01 -1.58
CA ASP A 32 1.76 12.70 -1.45
C ASP A 32 2.25 13.08 -0.04
N SER A 33 3.13 12.25 0.51
CA SER A 33 3.76 12.49 1.80
C SER A 33 5.28 12.30 1.67
N PRO A 34 6.10 13.22 2.19
CA PRO A 34 7.56 13.09 2.10
C PRO A 34 8.07 11.85 2.83
N GLY A 35 8.96 11.09 2.19
CA GLY A 35 9.47 9.82 2.72
C GLY A 35 10.67 9.93 3.68
N HIS A 36 11.15 11.15 3.95
CA HIS A 36 12.30 11.35 4.83
C HIS A 36 11.87 11.66 6.27
N VAL A 37 12.59 11.09 7.24
CA VAL A 37 12.24 11.17 8.68
C VAL A 37 12.15 12.59 9.21
N ASP A 38 12.86 13.53 8.59
CA ASP A 38 12.88 14.94 8.99
C ASP A 38 11.55 15.67 8.72
N PHE A 39 10.65 15.12 7.89
CA PHE A 39 9.36 15.72 7.54
C PHE A 39 8.17 15.08 8.26
N SER A 40 8.40 14.56 9.46
CA SER A 40 7.38 13.86 10.26
C SER A 40 6.08 14.66 10.48
N SER A 41 6.14 16.00 10.57
CA SER A 41 4.97 16.87 10.70
C SER A 41 4.11 16.89 9.44
N GLU A 42 4.73 16.92 8.26
CA GLU A 42 4.03 16.89 6.97
C GLU A 42 3.39 15.53 6.71
N VAL A 43 4.11 14.45 7.04
CA VAL A 43 3.57 13.07 6.97
C VAL A 43 2.33 12.93 7.86
N THR A 44 2.38 13.43 9.10
CA THR A 44 1.23 13.38 10.01
C THR A 44 0.04 14.19 9.48
N ALA A 45 0.30 15.36 8.88
CA ALA A 45 -0.76 16.18 8.29
C ALA A 45 -1.43 15.48 7.10
N ALA A 46 -0.66 14.82 6.23
CA ALA A 46 -1.16 14.04 5.11
C ALA A 46 -1.98 12.83 5.58
N LEU A 47 -1.50 12.11 6.60
CA LEU A 47 -2.20 10.94 7.16
C LEU A 47 -3.56 11.32 7.77
N ARG A 48 -3.67 12.48 8.43
CA ARG A 48 -4.95 12.92 9.05
C ARG A 48 -6.09 13.19 8.06
N VAL A 49 -5.78 13.36 6.78
CA VAL A 49 -6.77 13.63 5.73
C VAL A 49 -7.01 12.41 4.84
N THR A 50 -6.30 11.31 5.04
CA THR A 50 -6.46 10.07 4.27
C THR A 50 -7.15 8.98 5.08
N ASP A 51 -7.95 8.17 4.40
CA ASP A 51 -8.62 7.00 4.99
C ASP A 51 -7.79 5.70 4.84
N GLY A 52 -6.84 5.70 3.90
CA GLY A 52 -6.00 4.54 3.57
C GLY A 52 -4.57 4.96 3.26
N ALA A 53 -3.63 4.04 3.48
CA ALA A 53 -2.22 4.23 3.19
C ALA A 53 -1.68 3.09 2.31
N LEU A 54 -1.06 3.45 1.19
CA LEU A 54 -0.31 2.50 0.37
C LEU A 54 1.13 2.44 0.88
N VAL A 55 1.52 1.31 1.45
CA VAL A 55 2.83 1.08 2.04
C VAL A 55 3.71 0.37 1.02
N VAL A 56 4.68 1.08 0.47
CA VAL A 56 5.62 0.53 -0.51
C VAL A 56 6.85 -0.02 0.22
N VAL A 57 7.16 -1.30 -0.03
CA VAL A 57 8.29 -2.01 0.56
C VAL A 57 9.18 -2.55 -0.55
N ASP A 58 10.50 -2.53 -0.35
CA ASP A 58 11.45 -3.11 -1.29
C ASP A 58 11.49 -4.63 -1.13
N CYS A 59 11.35 -5.37 -2.23
CA CYS A 59 11.42 -6.83 -2.27
C CYS A 59 12.74 -7.37 -1.67
N VAL A 60 13.87 -6.66 -1.87
CA VAL A 60 15.19 -7.13 -1.44
C VAL A 60 15.50 -6.66 -0.03
N SER A 61 15.23 -5.39 0.25
CA SER A 61 15.57 -4.77 1.55
C SER A 61 14.56 -5.11 2.65
N GLY A 62 13.33 -5.48 2.28
CA GLY A 62 12.24 -5.72 3.22
C GLY A 62 11.78 -4.44 3.93
N VAL A 63 11.19 -4.62 5.12
CA VAL A 63 10.67 -3.51 5.94
C VAL A 63 11.83 -2.81 6.65
N CYS A 64 12.07 -1.54 6.30
CA CYS A 64 13.06 -0.69 6.94
C CYS A 64 12.48 0.05 8.15
N VAL A 65 13.34 0.53 9.06
CA VAL A 65 12.96 1.31 10.26
C VAL A 65 12.13 2.56 9.90
N GLN A 66 12.40 3.18 8.76
CA GLN A 66 11.63 4.32 8.27
C GLN A 66 10.19 3.92 7.92
N THR A 67 10.02 2.82 7.18
CA THR A 67 8.71 2.27 6.83
C THR A 67 7.92 1.89 8.08
N GLU A 68 8.57 1.26 9.07
CA GLU A 68 7.96 0.95 10.36
C GLU A 68 7.48 2.22 11.09
N THR A 69 8.30 3.26 11.11
CA THR A 69 7.96 4.53 11.79
C THR A 69 6.73 5.19 11.17
N VAL A 70 6.64 5.23 9.84
CA VAL A 70 5.49 5.79 9.12
C VAL A 70 4.26 4.89 9.27
N LEU A 71 4.43 3.57 9.20
CA LEU A 71 3.33 2.62 9.41
C LEU A 71 2.73 2.75 10.81
N ARG A 72 3.56 2.93 11.84
CA ARG A 72 3.12 3.19 13.21
C ARG A 72 2.32 4.50 13.31
N GLN A 73 2.76 5.56 12.64
CA GLN A 73 2.02 6.83 12.60
C GLN A 73 0.66 6.65 11.92
N ALA A 74 0.61 5.90 10.82
CA ALA A 74 -0.63 5.63 10.10
C ALA A 74 -1.64 4.83 10.95
N ILE A 75 -1.16 3.81 11.68
CA ILE A 75 -2.02 3.03 12.60
C ILE A 75 -2.55 3.90 13.73
N ALA A 76 -1.72 4.79 14.29
CA ALA A 76 -2.13 5.72 15.35
C ALA A 76 -3.23 6.69 14.89
N GLU A 77 -3.18 7.13 13.62
CA GLU A 77 -4.22 7.95 12.99
C GLU A 77 -5.40 7.11 12.44
N ARG A 78 -5.45 5.81 12.76
CA ARG A 78 -6.52 4.86 12.40
C ARG A 78 -6.71 4.63 10.90
N ILE A 79 -5.61 4.60 10.17
CA ILE A 79 -5.59 4.42 8.72
C ILE A 79 -5.39 2.94 8.37
N LYS A 80 -6.10 2.45 7.35
CA LYS A 80 -5.93 1.07 6.87
C LYS A 80 -4.75 0.97 5.90
N PRO A 81 -3.71 0.17 6.21
CA PRO A 81 -2.58 -0.02 5.31
C PRO A 81 -2.88 -1.06 4.23
N VAL A 82 -2.35 -0.84 3.03
CA VAL A 82 -2.27 -1.81 1.93
C VAL A 82 -0.80 -1.94 1.54
N LEU A 83 -0.29 -3.16 1.40
CA LEU A 83 1.12 -3.41 1.15
C LEU A 83 1.42 -3.53 -0.35
N PHE A 84 2.50 -2.93 -0.81
CA PHE A 84 3.01 -3.11 -2.17
C PHE A 84 4.50 -3.43 -2.16
N MET A 85 4.87 -4.60 -2.66
CA MET A 85 6.26 -5.02 -2.81
C MET A 85 6.81 -4.56 -4.17
N ASN A 86 7.79 -3.67 -4.13
CA ASN A 86 8.41 -3.05 -5.30
C ASN A 86 9.82 -3.63 -5.56
N LYS A 87 10.37 -3.34 -6.75
CA LYS A 87 11.69 -3.78 -7.22
C LYS A 87 11.85 -5.30 -7.40
N MET A 88 10.77 -5.99 -7.79
CA MET A 88 10.86 -7.43 -8.10
C MET A 88 11.82 -7.74 -9.27
N ASP A 89 12.02 -6.80 -10.18
CA ASP A 89 13.00 -6.88 -11.26
C ASP A 89 14.43 -7.09 -10.73
N LEU A 90 14.78 -6.47 -9.60
CA LEU A 90 16.10 -6.65 -8.98
C LEU A 90 16.28 -8.07 -8.46
N ALA A 91 15.26 -8.62 -7.80
CA ALA A 91 15.27 -9.99 -7.29
C ALA A 91 15.36 -11.04 -8.41
N LEU A 92 14.64 -10.82 -9.51
CA LEU A 92 14.57 -11.76 -10.64
C LEU A 92 15.78 -11.65 -11.59
N LEU A 93 16.16 -10.43 -11.99
CA LEU A 93 17.16 -10.22 -13.05
C LEU A 93 18.57 -10.11 -12.51
N THR A 94 18.75 -9.45 -11.36
CA THR A 94 20.09 -9.18 -10.80
C THR A 94 20.51 -10.25 -9.81
N LEU A 95 19.66 -10.56 -8.84
CA LEU A 95 19.97 -11.56 -7.82
C LEU A 95 19.69 -12.99 -8.29
N GLN A 96 18.85 -13.17 -9.33
CA GLN A 96 18.48 -14.48 -9.88
C GLN A 96 18.05 -15.46 -8.78
N LEU A 97 17.20 -14.99 -7.86
CA LEU A 97 16.72 -15.81 -6.75
C LEU A 97 15.87 -16.97 -7.27
N GLU A 98 16.02 -18.12 -6.62
CA GLU A 98 15.12 -19.26 -6.85
C GLU A 98 13.69 -18.90 -6.42
N PRO A 99 12.65 -19.48 -7.06
CA PRO A 99 11.26 -19.19 -6.75
C PRO A 99 10.90 -19.43 -5.28
N ASP A 100 11.49 -20.46 -4.67
CA ASP A 100 11.27 -20.79 -3.25
C ASP A 100 11.85 -19.71 -2.33
N ASP A 101 13.04 -19.20 -2.62
CA ASP A 101 13.69 -18.14 -1.84
C ASP A 101 12.92 -16.82 -1.96
N LEU A 102 12.40 -16.53 -3.17
CA LEU A 102 11.56 -15.38 -3.41
C LEU A 102 10.25 -15.45 -2.62
N TYR A 103 9.59 -16.61 -2.63
CA TYR A 103 8.38 -16.85 -1.84
C TYR A 103 8.64 -16.69 -0.33
N GLN A 104 9.73 -17.27 0.18
CA GLN A 104 10.13 -17.11 1.58
C GLN A 104 10.37 -15.64 1.94
N THR A 105 10.95 -14.87 1.02
CA THR A 105 11.18 -13.43 1.20
C THR A 105 9.85 -12.67 1.28
N PHE A 106 8.89 -12.97 0.41
CA PHE A 106 7.55 -12.38 0.47
C PHE A 106 6.83 -12.71 1.76
N GLN A 107 6.85 -13.98 2.17
CA GLN A 107 6.21 -14.41 3.40
C GLN A 107 6.81 -13.70 4.62
N ARG A 108 8.14 -13.57 4.68
CA ARG A 108 8.82 -12.84 5.77
C ARG A 108 8.46 -11.36 5.78
N THR A 109 8.39 -10.71 4.62
CA THR A 109 8.00 -9.30 4.52
C THR A 109 6.58 -9.08 5.02
N VAL A 110 5.62 -9.91 4.59
CA VAL A 110 4.22 -9.87 5.07
C VAL A 110 4.15 -10.10 6.58
N GLU A 111 4.86 -11.11 7.09
CA GLU A 111 4.90 -11.42 8.52
C GLU A 111 5.43 -10.23 9.33
N ASN A 112 6.55 -9.64 8.90
CA ASN A 112 7.14 -8.48 9.57
C ASN A 112 6.19 -7.28 9.59
N THR A 113 5.50 -7.00 8.49
CA THR A 113 4.47 -5.95 8.44
C THR A 113 3.33 -6.26 9.40
N ASN A 114 2.85 -7.51 9.43
CA ASN A 114 1.77 -7.93 10.34
C ASN A 114 2.16 -7.88 11.81
N VAL A 115 3.41 -8.16 12.16
CA VAL A 115 3.92 -8.00 13.54
C VAL A 115 3.87 -6.54 13.97
N ILE A 116 4.30 -5.62 13.11
CA ILE A 116 4.23 -4.17 13.39
C ILE A 116 2.77 -3.75 13.57
N ILE A 117 1.90 -4.18 12.65
CA ILE A 117 0.47 -3.89 12.74
C ILE A 117 -0.12 -4.40 14.06
N ALA A 118 0.11 -5.66 14.40
CA ALA A 118 -0.40 -6.28 15.62
C ALA A 118 0.14 -5.62 16.90
N THR A 119 1.37 -5.10 16.87
CA THR A 119 1.99 -4.44 18.04
C THR A 119 1.34 -3.09 18.35
N TYR A 120 0.87 -2.37 17.32
CA TYR A 120 0.33 -1.02 17.45
C TYR A 120 -1.19 -0.92 17.25
N SER A 121 -1.84 -1.99 16.81
CA SER A 121 -3.29 -2.06 16.66
C SER A 121 -3.97 -2.40 17.99
N ASP A 122 -5.03 -1.68 18.33
CA ASP A 122 -5.90 -2.06 19.44
C ASP A 122 -6.82 -3.22 19.00
N GLU A 123 -6.64 -4.43 19.56
CA GLU A 123 -7.42 -5.64 19.21
C GLU A 123 -8.93 -5.49 19.45
N THR A 124 -9.35 -4.59 20.35
CA THR A 124 -10.74 -4.27 20.67
C THR A 124 -11.25 -3.00 19.98
N GLY A 125 -10.47 -2.42 19.08
CA GLY A 125 -10.80 -1.19 18.38
C GLY A 125 -11.85 -1.36 17.27
N PRO A 126 -12.52 -0.28 16.87
CA PRO A 126 -13.53 -0.29 15.80
C PRO A 126 -12.94 -0.56 14.39
N MET A 127 -11.62 -0.64 14.23
CA MET A 127 -10.94 -0.87 12.95
C MET A 127 -11.04 -2.32 12.45
N GLY A 128 -11.30 -3.29 13.35
CA GLY A 128 -11.33 -4.71 13.03
C GLY A 128 -9.95 -5.25 12.64
N ASP A 129 -9.94 -6.32 11.84
CA ASP A 129 -8.70 -6.91 11.33
C ASP A 129 -8.09 -6.02 10.24
N ILE A 130 -6.95 -5.42 10.56
CA ILE A 130 -6.16 -4.58 9.64
C ILE A 130 -4.88 -5.26 9.15
N LYS A 131 -4.74 -6.57 9.41
CA LYS A 131 -3.62 -7.36 8.91
C LYS A 131 -3.65 -7.43 7.40
N VAL A 132 -2.45 -7.43 6.81
CA VAL A 132 -2.25 -7.61 5.38
C VAL A 132 -2.09 -9.09 5.06
N ASP A 133 -2.80 -9.52 4.03
CA ASP A 133 -2.87 -10.90 3.56
C ASP A 133 -2.92 -10.91 2.01
N PRO A 134 -1.97 -11.60 1.34
CA PRO A 134 -1.99 -11.77 -0.10
C PRO A 134 -3.27 -12.45 -0.62
N SER A 135 -3.82 -13.42 0.12
CA SER A 135 -5.02 -14.15 -0.31
C SER A 135 -6.28 -13.27 -0.37
N LYS A 136 -6.28 -12.17 0.39
CA LYS A 136 -7.35 -11.17 0.40
C LYS A 136 -7.12 -10.06 -0.64
N GLY A 137 -6.02 -10.10 -1.40
CA GLY A 137 -5.65 -9.05 -2.37
C GLY A 137 -5.18 -7.74 -1.72
N SER A 138 -4.79 -7.77 -0.45
CA SER A 138 -4.27 -6.58 0.26
C SER A 138 -2.76 -6.38 0.13
N VAL A 139 -2.11 -7.28 -0.62
CA VAL A 139 -0.68 -7.23 -0.94
C VAL A 139 -0.55 -7.24 -2.46
N GLY A 140 0.09 -6.22 -3.02
CA GLY A 140 0.48 -6.17 -4.42
C GLY A 140 1.97 -6.43 -4.60
N PHE A 141 2.34 -6.97 -5.76
CA PHE A 141 3.69 -7.33 -6.13
C PHE A 141 4.02 -6.71 -7.49
N GLY A 142 5.17 -6.05 -7.63
CA GLY A 142 5.51 -5.47 -8.92
C GLY A 142 6.89 -4.84 -9.05
N SER A 143 7.07 -4.21 -10.21
CA SER A 143 8.20 -3.36 -10.53
C SER A 143 7.70 -2.03 -11.06
N GLY A 144 7.88 -0.97 -10.27
CA GLY A 144 7.61 0.39 -10.71
C GLY A 144 8.49 0.84 -11.88
N LEU A 145 9.68 0.25 -12.04
CA LEU A 145 10.59 0.58 -13.15
C LEU A 145 10.08 0.03 -14.49
N HIS A 146 9.58 -1.21 -14.50
CA HIS A 146 9.09 -1.86 -15.72
C HIS A 146 7.59 -1.64 -15.95
N GLY A 147 6.88 -1.05 -14.99
CA GLY A 147 5.47 -0.68 -15.13
C GLY A 147 4.50 -1.86 -15.05
N TRP A 148 4.87 -2.95 -14.37
CA TRP A 148 3.98 -4.09 -14.13
C TRP A 148 3.76 -4.33 -12.64
N ALA A 149 2.55 -4.74 -12.29
CA ALA A 149 2.15 -5.12 -10.95
C ALA A 149 0.98 -6.11 -11.00
N PHE A 150 0.88 -6.97 -10.00
CA PHE A 150 -0.23 -7.91 -9.81
C PHE A 150 -0.56 -8.05 -8.31
N THR A 151 -1.71 -8.65 -8.01
CA THR A 151 -2.20 -8.94 -6.65
C THR A 151 -2.57 -10.41 -6.55
#